data_AF-A0A8I0L869-F1
#
_entry.id   AF-A0A8I0L869-F1
#
_cell.length_a   1.000
_cell.length_b   1.000
_cell.length_c   1.000
_cell.angle_alpha   90.00
_cell.angle_beta   90.00
_cell.angle_gamma   90.00
#
_symmetry.space_group_name_H-M   'P 1'
#
loop_
_entity.id
_entity.type
_entity.pdbx_description
1 polymer ?
#
loop_
_entity_poly.entity_id
_entity_poly.type
_entity_poly.pdbx_seq_one_letter_code
_entity_poly.pdbx_strand_id
1 'polypeptide(L)'
;MRSLACAVAFALVSLPHGAMSEVLDGETLVLNPDSSIEEWTLLNGAQLIVDGAGTRSIDASQNSRVQMQGAAAQVDDDEQDVVRLRDTAVLEATSSTFRGGSVHLSGNSSAHLVNSAVLVTRADGLDPTGLSVGVDITSTDPSHGARVVLDSTRVRVEDSTGGINSGLGVRMTAGQVDIVNGARIEADNIGVQLFSRVEAADPLRLRIDNATVQSGRGAAINVASMHGVENSAEIVIANGAQLIAGDGNLLLMQTRDGSVDAGRIDVDFTVDDARLGGNVTFDTRTMNGTLDVTLRNNARIDGRFINVSRADIGTNSTWML
;
A
#
# COMPACT_ATOMS: atom_id res chain seq x y z
N MET A 1 -3.30 69.91 32.23
CA MET A 1 -4.30 69.32 31.31
C MET A 1 -3.56 68.65 30.16
N ARG A 2 -3.64 67.31 30.12
CA ARG A 2 -3.45 66.33 29.02
C ARG A 2 -2.36 66.55 27.97
N SER A 3 -1.33 65.71 28.06
CA SER A 3 -0.54 65.17 26.95
C SER A 3 -1.42 64.31 26.02
N LEU A 4 -1.25 64.46 24.70
CA LEU A 4 -1.77 63.52 23.70
C LEU A 4 -0.57 62.74 23.14
N ALA A 5 -0.50 61.46 23.48
CA ALA A 5 0.36 60.50 22.81
C ALA A 5 -0.46 59.83 21.70
N CYS A 6 -0.01 59.96 20.46
CA CYS A 6 -0.52 59.17 19.33
C CYS A 6 -0.06 57.72 19.50
N ALA A 7 -1.00 56.81 19.71
CA ALA A 7 -0.75 55.37 19.60
C ALA A 7 -0.94 54.96 18.14
N VAL A 8 0.14 54.53 17.48
CA VAL A 8 0.08 53.82 16.21
C VAL A 8 -0.19 52.35 16.52
N ALA A 9 -1.35 51.86 16.12
CA ALA A 9 -1.68 50.44 16.20
C ALA A 9 -1.04 49.71 15.01
N PHE A 10 -0.09 48.82 15.28
CA PHE A 10 0.39 47.84 14.30
C PHE A 10 -0.65 46.71 14.21
N ALA A 11 -1.34 46.63 13.07
CA ALA A 11 -2.11 45.45 12.72
C ALA A 11 -1.12 44.37 12.26
N LEU A 12 -0.94 43.33 13.08
CA LEU A 12 -0.26 42.10 12.66
C LEU A 12 -1.16 41.42 11.61
N VAL A 13 -0.75 41.47 10.35
CA VAL A 13 -1.37 40.67 9.30
C VAL A 13 -0.90 39.23 9.51
N SER A 14 -1.78 38.37 10.02
CA SER A 14 -1.55 36.92 9.98
C SER A 14 -1.57 36.49 8.52
N LEU A 15 -0.38 36.37 7.92
CA LEU A 15 -0.25 35.67 6.65
C LEU A 15 -0.64 34.20 6.88
N PRO A 16 -1.36 33.55 5.94
CA PRO A 16 -1.51 32.11 5.97
C PRO A 16 -0.11 31.51 5.87
N HIS A 17 0.37 30.91 6.96
CA HIS A 17 1.63 30.19 6.94
C HIS A 17 1.34 28.90 6.17
N GLY A 18 1.84 28.81 4.94
CA GLY A 18 2.04 27.50 4.33
C GLY A 18 2.90 26.68 5.30
N ALA A 19 2.64 25.37 5.40
CA ALA A 19 3.44 24.49 6.23
C ALA A 19 4.92 24.67 5.88
N MET A 20 5.77 24.81 6.89
CA MET A 20 7.21 24.82 6.69
C MET A 20 7.69 23.38 6.57
N SER A 21 8.66 23.16 5.69
CA SER A 21 9.37 21.89 5.60
C SER A 21 10.57 21.94 6.54
N GLU A 22 10.59 21.07 7.53
CA GLU A 22 11.65 20.93 8.52
C GLU A 22 12.54 19.73 8.22
N VAL A 23 13.83 19.84 8.55
CA VAL A 23 14.81 18.77 8.35
C VAL A 23 15.34 18.31 9.70
N LEU A 24 15.19 17.02 9.99
CA LEU A 24 15.76 16.34 11.14
C LEU A 24 16.94 15.47 10.68
N ASP A 25 18.14 15.77 11.17
CA ASP A 25 19.38 15.13 10.71
C ASP A 25 20.13 14.50 11.88
N GLY A 26 20.07 13.17 12.00
CA GLY A 26 20.71 12.40 13.08
C GLY A 26 20.18 12.66 14.49
N GLU A 27 19.15 13.49 14.62
CA GLU A 27 18.56 13.92 15.89
C GLU A 27 17.22 13.24 16.18
N THR A 28 16.74 13.36 17.42
CA THR A 28 15.42 12.87 17.83
C THR A 28 14.52 14.05 18.19
N LEU A 29 13.31 14.06 17.64
CA LEU A 29 12.29 15.06 17.94
C LEU A 29 10.97 14.37 18.35
N VAL A 30 10.29 14.95 19.34
CA VAL A 30 8.96 14.54 19.78
C VAL A 30 7.96 15.63 19.45
N LEU A 31 6.94 15.30 18.66
CA LEU A 31 5.79 16.14 18.40
C LEU A 31 4.64 15.75 19.32
N ASN A 32 4.03 16.75 19.94
CA ASN A 32 2.88 16.61 20.83
C ASN A 32 1.67 17.32 20.19
N PRO A 33 0.45 17.21 20.74
CA PRO A 33 -0.73 17.84 20.14
C PRO A 33 -0.65 19.36 19.96
N ASP A 34 0.25 20.04 20.69
CA ASP A 34 0.49 21.49 20.60
C ASP A 34 1.57 21.86 19.55
N SER A 35 2.25 20.88 18.95
CA SER A 35 3.23 21.10 17.89
C SER A 35 2.56 21.64 16.63
N SER A 36 3.28 22.50 15.90
CA SER A 36 2.86 22.94 14.57
C SER A 36 2.80 21.76 13.60
N ILE A 37 1.83 21.81 12.70
CA ILE A 37 1.71 20.83 11.61
C ILE A 37 2.66 21.25 10.50
N GLU A 38 3.69 20.43 10.28
CA GLU A 38 4.80 20.67 9.36
C GLU A 38 5.06 19.45 8.47
N GLU A 39 5.80 19.69 7.39
CA GLU A 39 6.35 18.64 6.52
C GLU A 39 7.73 18.24 7.06
N TRP A 40 8.04 16.94 7.13
CA TRP A 40 9.25 16.46 7.79
C TRP A 40 10.15 15.68 6.85
N THR A 41 11.42 16.07 6.76
CA THR A 41 12.47 15.29 6.13
C THR A 41 13.42 14.72 7.18
N LEU A 42 13.59 13.39 7.22
CA LEU A 42 14.45 12.71 8.18
C LEU A 42 15.66 12.07 7.47
N LEU A 43 16.86 12.42 7.96
CA LEU A 43 18.15 12.00 7.41
C LEU A 43 19.07 11.41 8.48
N ASN A 44 20.05 10.63 8.03
CA ASN A 44 21.16 10.10 8.83
C ASN A 44 20.77 9.49 10.19
N GLY A 45 19.71 8.68 10.23
CA GLY A 45 19.27 8.01 11.45
C GLY A 45 18.48 8.88 12.41
N ALA A 46 17.92 9.97 11.92
CA ALA A 46 16.97 10.79 12.64
C ALA A 46 15.76 9.98 13.15
N GLN A 47 15.17 10.41 14.25
CA GLN A 47 13.98 9.80 14.82
C GLN A 47 12.89 10.84 15.09
N LEU A 48 11.76 10.72 14.40
CA LEU A 48 10.56 11.52 14.67
C LEU A 48 9.55 10.68 15.45
N ILE A 49 9.16 11.15 16.63
CA ILE A 49 8.10 10.55 17.45
C ILE A 49 6.90 11.50 17.41
N VAL A 50 5.78 11.04 16.86
CA VAL A 50 4.54 11.81 16.72
C VAL A 50 3.50 11.23 17.68
N ASP A 51 3.29 11.88 18.82
CA ASP A 51 2.39 11.41 19.89
C ASP A 51 1.13 12.28 19.94
N GLY A 52 0.03 11.78 19.38
CA GLY A 52 -1.24 12.48 19.28
C GLY A 52 -1.22 13.74 18.40
N ALA A 53 -0.10 14.02 17.72
CA ALA A 53 0.10 15.22 16.92
C ALA A 53 -0.29 15.04 15.44
N GLY A 54 -0.33 16.15 14.71
CA GLY A 54 -0.54 16.19 13.26
C GLY A 54 0.75 16.52 12.50
N THR A 55 0.95 15.90 11.35
CA THR A 55 1.99 16.27 10.36
C THR A 55 1.36 16.44 8.98
N ARG A 56 2.08 17.07 8.05
CA ARG A 56 1.74 16.99 6.63
C ARG A 56 2.29 15.71 6.00
N SER A 57 3.35 15.81 5.20
CA SER A 57 4.09 14.68 4.68
C SER A 57 5.33 14.38 5.52
N ILE A 58 5.75 13.12 5.49
CA ILE A 58 6.98 12.65 6.13
C ILE A 58 7.81 11.92 5.09
N ASP A 59 9.03 12.41 4.85
CA ASP A 59 10.01 11.77 3.98
C ASP A 59 11.20 11.31 4.83
N ALA A 60 11.36 9.98 4.99
CA ALA A 60 12.41 9.39 5.79
C ALA A 60 13.35 8.50 4.95
N SER A 61 14.65 8.69 5.15
CA SER A 61 15.70 7.94 4.44
C SER A 61 16.88 7.65 5.36
N GLN A 62 17.94 7.00 4.82
CA GLN A 62 19.21 6.82 5.52
C GLN A 62 19.07 6.26 6.93
N ASN A 63 18.36 5.14 7.07
CA ASN A 63 18.10 4.42 8.33
C ASN A 63 17.28 5.16 9.42
N SER A 64 16.65 6.29 9.07
CA SER A 64 15.80 7.08 9.96
C SER A 64 14.52 6.34 10.39
N ARG A 65 13.90 6.80 11.47
CA ARG A 65 12.74 6.15 12.11
C ARG A 65 11.61 7.14 12.38
N VAL A 66 10.40 6.72 12.04
CA VAL A 66 9.16 7.45 12.32
C VAL A 66 8.30 6.57 13.23
N GLN A 67 7.92 7.10 14.39
CA GLN A 67 7.03 6.45 15.33
C GLN A 67 5.77 7.30 15.49
N MET A 68 4.60 6.74 15.22
CA MET A 68 3.33 7.45 15.29
C MET A 68 2.37 6.74 16.24
N GLN A 69 1.83 7.46 17.21
CA GLN A 69 0.86 6.93 18.17
C GLN A 69 -0.33 7.88 18.26
N GLY A 70 -1.51 7.42 17.86
CA GLY A 70 -2.70 8.27 17.88
C GLY A 70 -2.59 9.52 17.00
N ALA A 71 -1.68 9.52 16.03
CA ALA A 71 -1.29 10.69 15.24
C ALA A 71 -1.99 10.72 13.87
N ALA A 72 -1.91 11.85 13.19
CA ALA A 72 -2.44 12.01 11.84
C ALA A 72 -1.40 12.64 10.90
N ALA A 73 -1.27 12.09 9.70
CA ALA A 73 -0.54 12.71 8.60
C ALA A 73 -1.51 12.97 7.44
N GLN A 74 -1.43 14.14 6.82
CA GLN A 74 -2.29 14.52 5.71
C GLN A 74 -1.53 15.35 4.69
N VAL A 75 -1.62 14.93 3.44
CA VAL A 75 -1.26 15.79 2.31
C VAL A 75 -2.52 16.40 1.70
N ASP A 76 -2.36 17.61 1.17
CA ASP A 76 -3.38 18.27 0.36
C ASP A 76 -2.97 18.17 -1.12
N ASP A 77 -3.85 18.61 -2.02
CA ASP A 77 -3.68 18.57 -3.48
C ASP A 77 -2.22 18.88 -3.93
N ASP A 78 -1.70 18.07 -4.87
CA ASP A 78 -0.36 18.07 -5.50
C ASP A 78 0.69 17.08 -4.92
N GLU A 79 0.58 16.63 -3.67
CA GLU A 79 1.53 15.64 -3.11
C GLU A 79 0.98 14.21 -3.15
N GLN A 80 1.77 13.28 -3.70
CA GLN A 80 1.33 11.90 -3.96
C GLN A 80 1.47 10.95 -2.77
N ASP A 81 2.42 11.24 -1.86
CA ASP A 81 2.77 10.36 -0.75
C ASP A 81 2.66 11.15 0.55
N VAL A 82 1.86 10.64 1.48
CA VAL A 82 1.75 11.22 2.83
C VAL A 82 2.90 10.73 3.73
N VAL A 83 3.42 9.55 3.45
CA VAL A 83 4.68 9.08 4.01
C VAL A 83 5.50 8.43 2.92
N ARG A 84 6.78 8.76 2.87
CA ARG A 84 7.74 8.17 1.96
C ARG A 84 8.94 7.62 2.71
N LEU A 85 9.21 6.32 2.55
CA LEU A 85 10.33 5.63 3.15
C LEU A 85 11.32 5.18 2.07
N ARG A 86 12.60 5.50 2.28
CA ARG A 86 13.70 5.08 1.41
C ARG A 86 14.82 4.40 2.20
N ASP A 87 15.76 3.82 1.47
CA ASP A 87 16.92 3.10 2.02
C ASP A 87 16.48 2.02 3.03
N THR A 88 16.77 2.21 4.31
CA THR A 88 16.40 1.30 5.41
C THR A 88 15.52 2.00 6.44
N ALA A 89 14.83 3.07 6.05
CA ALA A 89 13.94 3.82 6.95
C ALA A 89 12.78 2.95 7.45
N VAL A 90 12.29 3.26 8.65
CA VAL A 90 11.26 2.49 9.33
C VAL A 90 10.10 3.38 9.77
N LEU A 91 8.87 2.94 9.52
CA LEU A 91 7.65 3.49 10.08
C LEU A 91 6.98 2.48 11.02
N GLU A 92 6.76 2.88 12.26
CA GLU A 92 5.92 2.17 13.22
C GLU A 92 4.74 3.06 13.59
N ALA A 93 3.52 2.66 13.24
CA ALA A 93 2.34 3.45 13.54
C ALA A 93 1.28 2.62 14.26
N THR A 94 0.76 3.17 15.35
CA THR A 94 -0.34 2.59 16.11
C THR A 94 -1.47 3.59 16.23
N SER A 95 -2.70 3.15 15.93
CA SER A 95 -3.90 3.98 16.01
C SER A 95 -3.77 5.32 15.26
N SER A 96 -3.04 5.34 14.15
CA SER A 96 -2.72 6.56 13.41
C SER A 96 -3.44 6.60 12.06
N THR A 97 -3.61 7.80 11.50
CA THR A 97 -4.34 8.00 10.23
C THR A 97 -3.46 8.71 9.19
N PHE A 98 -3.43 8.17 7.99
CA PHE A 98 -2.72 8.70 6.82
C PHE A 98 -3.75 9.12 5.77
N ARG A 99 -3.72 10.37 5.31
CA ARG A 99 -4.77 10.95 4.45
C ARG A 99 -4.20 11.58 3.18
N GLY A 100 -4.98 11.50 2.11
CA GLY A 100 -4.77 12.24 0.85
C GLY A 100 -3.79 11.56 -0.10
N GLY A 101 -2.74 10.94 0.42
CA GLY A 101 -1.69 10.30 -0.36
C GLY A 101 -1.31 8.90 0.10
N SER A 102 -0.40 8.29 -0.65
CA SER A 102 0.09 6.92 -0.45
C SER A 102 1.03 6.82 0.76
N VAL A 103 1.08 5.66 1.41
CA VAL A 103 2.25 5.25 2.19
C VAL A 103 3.21 4.55 1.24
N HIS A 104 4.27 5.24 0.83
CA HIS A 104 5.22 4.80 -0.18
C HIS A 104 6.51 4.25 0.44
N LEU A 105 6.95 3.11 -0.06
CA LEU A 105 8.18 2.44 0.36
C LEU A 105 9.07 2.11 -0.83
N SER A 106 10.37 2.30 -0.64
CA SER A 106 11.42 1.91 -1.57
C SER A 106 12.69 1.47 -0.81
N GLY A 107 13.65 0.89 -1.52
CA GLY A 107 14.84 0.32 -0.87
C GLY A 107 14.49 -0.92 -0.04
N ASN A 108 15.16 -1.07 1.09
CA ASN A 108 14.92 -2.05 2.14
C ASN A 108 14.15 -1.44 3.33
N SER A 109 13.32 -0.43 3.09
CA SER A 109 12.51 0.20 4.12
C SER A 109 11.40 -0.71 4.64
N SER A 110 10.82 -0.35 5.78
CA SER A 110 9.71 -1.12 6.34
C SER A 110 8.66 -0.27 7.04
N ALA A 111 7.41 -0.74 6.98
CA ALA A 111 6.30 -0.14 7.70
C ALA A 111 5.49 -1.19 8.45
N HIS A 112 5.15 -0.90 9.70
CA HIS A 112 4.21 -1.69 10.49
C HIS A 112 3.10 -0.78 11.01
N LEU A 113 1.89 -0.99 10.47
CA LEU A 113 0.70 -0.22 10.80
C LEU A 113 -0.23 -1.10 11.63
N VAL A 114 -0.50 -0.69 12.87
CA VAL A 114 -1.36 -1.41 13.82
C VAL A 114 -2.58 -0.56 14.12
N ASN A 115 -3.78 -1.13 13.95
CA ASN A 115 -5.06 -0.44 14.21
C ASN A 115 -5.13 0.95 13.54
N SER A 116 -4.49 1.12 12.39
CA SER A 116 -4.31 2.41 11.72
C SER A 116 -5.23 2.50 10.50
N ALA A 117 -5.26 3.67 9.86
CA ALA A 117 -6.04 3.89 8.65
C ALA A 117 -5.21 4.61 7.58
N VAL A 118 -5.25 4.10 6.34
CA VAL A 118 -4.74 4.77 5.15
C VAL A 118 -5.93 5.11 4.25
N LEU A 119 -6.15 6.40 4.04
CA LEU A 119 -7.35 6.96 3.41
C LEU A 119 -6.96 7.81 2.20
N VAL A 120 -7.07 7.21 1.02
CA VAL A 120 -6.82 7.85 -0.27
C VAL A 120 -8.17 8.07 -0.93
N THR A 121 -8.89 9.09 -0.45
CA THR A 121 -10.25 9.41 -0.86
C THR A 121 -10.39 10.89 -1.19
N ARG A 122 -11.37 11.26 -2.01
CA ARG A 122 -11.65 12.67 -2.30
C ARG A 122 -12.00 13.48 -1.05
N ALA A 123 -12.61 12.84 -0.04
CA ALA A 123 -12.92 13.48 1.23
C ALA A 123 -11.69 13.73 2.11
N ASP A 124 -10.59 13.02 1.82
CA ASP A 124 -9.34 13.06 2.57
C ASP A 124 -8.19 13.75 1.81
N GLY A 125 -8.47 14.42 0.69
CA GLY A 125 -7.47 15.21 -0.07
C GLY A 125 -6.84 14.51 -1.27
N LEU A 126 -7.44 13.43 -1.80
CA LEU A 126 -6.98 12.81 -3.04
C LEU A 126 -7.07 13.79 -4.22
N ASP A 127 -5.93 14.11 -4.83
CA ASP A 127 -5.86 14.77 -6.14
C ASP A 127 -6.62 13.95 -7.19
N PRO A 128 -7.67 14.50 -7.84
CA PRO A 128 -8.44 13.81 -8.86
C PRO A 128 -7.60 13.31 -10.04
N THR A 129 -6.45 13.92 -10.31
CA THR A 129 -5.54 13.54 -11.41
C THR A 129 -4.33 12.73 -10.96
N GLY A 130 -4.12 12.63 -9.64
CA GLY A 130 -2.96 12.04 -9.01
C GLY A 130 -2.95 10.51 -8.97
N LEU A 131 -1.86 10.00 -8.41
CA LEU A 131 -1.70 8.60 -8.02
C LEU A 131 -2.76 8.26 -6.97
N SER A 132 -3.56 7.22 -7.20
CA SER A 132 -4.50 6.73 -6.19
C SER A 132 -4.14 5.30 -5.80
N VAL A 133 -3.22 5.21 -4.84
CA VAL A 133 -2.71 3.96 -4.27
C VAL A 133 -2.63 4.11 -2.75
N GLY A 134 -3.15 3.14 -2.00
CA GLY A 134 -3.10 3.20 -0.53
C GLY A 134 -1.69 2.98 0.00
N VAL A 135 -1.14 1.79 -0.28
CA VAL A 135 0.24 1.43 0.05
C VAL A 135 0.98 1.08 -1.23
N ASP A 136 2.13 1.69 -1.45
CA ASP A 136 2.89 1.52 -2.68
C ASP A 136 4.34 1.12 -2.38
N ILE A 137 4.73 -0.08 -2.78
CA ILE A 137 6.12 -0.54 -2.75
C ILE A 137 6.67 -0.47 -4.17
N THR A 138 7.69 0.36 -4.37
CA THR A 138 8.39 0.46 -5.66
C THR A 138 9.87 0.20 -5.50
N SER A 139 10.43 -0.56 -6.43
CA SER A 139 11.88 -0.75 -6.55
C SER A 139 12.34 -0.58 -8.00
N THR A 140 13.55 -0.06 -8.13
CA THR A 140 14.35 -0.05 -9.37
C THR A 140 15.63 -0.88 -9.25
N ASP A 141 15.87 -1.50 -8.09
CA ASP A 141 17.05 -2.32 -7.81
C ASP A 141 16.58 -3.76 -7.49
N PRO A 142 17.11 -4.78 -8.19
CA PRO A 142 16.81 -6.18 -7.92
C PRO A 142 17.03 -6.63 -6.47
N SER A 143 17.97 -6.00 -5.75
CA SER A 143 18.37 -6.38 -4.40
C SER A 143 17.52 -5.76 -3.29
N HIS A 144 16.61 -4.86 -3.64
CA HIS A 144 15.75 -4.17 -2.68
C HIS A 144 14.44 -4.92 -2.44
N GLY A 145 14.07 -5.07 -1.16
CA GLY A 145 12.84 -5.73 -0.74
C GLY A 145 12.22 -5.04 0.48
N ALA A 146 11.43 -4.00 0.24
CA ALA A 146 10.69 -3.33 1.31
C ALA A 146 9.63 -4.26 1.92
N ARG A 147 9.30 -4.03 3.19
CA ARG A 147 8.32 -4.86 3.92
C ARG A 147 7.22 -4.03 4.56
N VAL A 148 5.97 -4.41 4.33
CA VAL A 148 4.82 -3.80 4.99
C VAL A 148 4.03 -4.84 5.76
N VAL A 149 3.64 -4.49 6.99
CA VAL A 149 2.65 -5.23 7.78
C VAL A 149 1.47 -4.32 8.08
N LEU A 150 0.30 -4.71 7.61
CA LEU A 150 -0.99 -4.09 7.90
C LEU A 150 -1.71 -4.97 8.93
N ASP A 151 -1.59 -4.64 10.20
CA ASP A 151 -2.21 -5.36 11.31
C ASP A 151 -3.45 -4.60 11.78
N SER A 152 -4.63 -5.23 11.66
CA SER A 152 -5.90 -4.61 12.05
C SER A 152 -6.13 -3.23 11.40
N THR A 153 -5.45 -2.99 10.28
CA THR A 153 -5.37 -1.68 9.62
C THR A 153 -6.37 -1.60 8.48
N ARG A 154 -7.01 -0.44 8.35
CA ARG A 154 -7.95 -0.15 7.25
C ARG A 154 -7.24 0.61 6.14
N VAL A 155 -7.42 0.17 4.90
CA VAL A 155 -6.99 0.90 3.70
C VAL A 155 -8.22 1.15 2.83
N ARG A 156 -8.52 2.41 2.53
CA ARG A 156 -9.60 2.81 1.62
C ARG A 156 -9.05 3.66 0.51
N VAL A 157 -9.29 3.25 -0.74
CA VAL A 157 -8.76 3.92 -1.93
C VAL A 157 -9.86 4.12 -2.96
N GLU A 158 -10.09 5.37 -3.35
CA GLU A 158 -11.04 5.75 -4.40
C GLU A 158 -10.41 5.80 -5.78
N ASP A 159 -11.19 5.67 -6.85
CA ASP A 159 -10.69 5.95 -8.19
C ASP A 159 -10.32 7.44 -8.36
N SER A 160 -9.23 7.69 -9.09
CA SER A 160 -8.83 8.97 -9.68
C SER A 160 -8.88 8.88 -11.22
N THR A 161 -8.68 10.00 -11.91
CA THR A 161 -8.48 10.01 -13.36
C THR A 161 -7.04 9.63 -13.77
N GLY A 162 -6.21 9.17 -12.83
CA GLY A 162 -4.79 8.78 -13.04
C GLY A 162 -4.57 7.48 -13.85
N GLY A 163 -5.59 7.01 -14.57
CA GLY A 163 -5.51 5.86 -15.48
C GLY A 163 -5.18 4.54 -14.76
N ILE A 164 -4.12 3.85 -15.21
CA ILE A 164 -3.69 2.54 -14.67
C ILE A 164 -3.15 2.60 -13.23
N ASN A 165 -2.99 3.80 -12.69
CA ASN A 165 -2.52 4.09 -11.33
C ASN A 165 -3.66 4.49 -10.38
N SER A 166 -4.90 4.17 -10.75
CA SER A 166 -6.11 4.58 -10.05
C SER A 166 -6.73 3.44 -9.24
N GLY A 167 -7.13 3.74 -8.00
CA GLY A 167 -8.02 2.91 -7.19
C GLY A 167 -7.36 1.62 -6.70
N LEU A 168 -6.04 1.62 -6.44
CA LEU A 168 -5.31 0.42 -6.02
C LEU A 168 -5.15 0.39 -4.51
N GLY A 169 -5.61 -0.66 -3.83
CA GLY A 169 -5.47 -0.78 -2.38
C GLY A 169 -3.99 -0.87 -1.96
N VAL A 170 -3.30 -1.87 -2.49
CA VAL A 170 -1.86 -2.06 -2.34
C VAL A 170 -1.24 -2.31 -3.71
N ARG A 171 -0.07 -1.74 -3.95
CA ARG A 171 0.79 -2.09 -5.10
C ARG A 171 2.17 -2.47 -4.62
N MET A 172 2.74 -3.53 -5.19
CA MET A 172 4.12 -3.92 -4.96
C MET A 172 4.83 -4.26 -6.27
N THR A 173 6.05 -3.77 -6.45
CA THR A 173 6.94 -4.20 -7.54
C THR A 173 8.11 -5.07 -7.07
N ALA A 174 8.29 -5.18 -5.76
CA ALA A 174 9.28 -6.01 -5.07
C ALA A 174 8.85 -6.15 -3.59
N GLY A 175 9.52 -7.03 -2.84
CA GLY A 175 9.38 -7.12 -1.39
C GLY A 175 8.16 -7.92 -0.91
N GLN A 176 7.68 -7.57 0.29
CA GLN A 176 6.66 -8.34 1.00
C GLN A 176 5.58 -7.47 1.62
N VAL A 177 4.32 -7.91 1.52
CA VAL A 177 3.18 -7.35 2.25
C VAL A 177 2.46 -8.44 3.03
N ASP A 178 2.27 -8.21 4.32
CA ASP A 178 1.45 -9.00 5.23
C ASP A 178 0.18 -8.20 5.60
N ILE A 179 -1.01 -8.70 5.27
CA ILE A 179 -2.31 -8.11 5.65
C ILE A 179 -2.97 -9.05 6.64
N VAL A 180 -3.05 -8.65 7.91
CA VAL A 180 -3.28 -9.58 9.02
C VAL A 180 -4.30 -9.09 10.05
N ASN A 181 -4.78 -10.02 10.88
CA ASN A 181 -5.46 -9.73 12.14
C ASN A 181 -6.70 -8.83 12.00
N GLY A 182 -7.51 -9.07 10.97
CA GLY A 182 -8.73 -8.29 10.72
C GLY A 182 -8.50 -7.01 9.92
N ALA A 183 -7.30 -6.81 9.36
CA ALA A 183 -7.04 -5.75 8.41
C ALA A 183 -8.03 -5.80 7.22
N ARG A 184 -8.34 -4.63 6.67
CA ARG A 184 -9.36 -4.49 5.63
C ARG A 184 -8.91 -3.51 4.55
N ILE A 185 -8.85 -4.00 3.31
CA ILE A 185 -8.59 -3.20 2.12
C ILE A 185 -9.88 -3.04 1.31
N GLU A 186 -10.24 -1.80 0.99
CA GLU A 186 -11.40 -1.42 0.16
C GLU A 186 -10.93 -0.50 -0.97
N ALA A 187 -10.75 -1.06 -2.16
CA ALA A 187 -10.20 -0.33 -3.31
C ALA A 187 -11.22 -0.27 -4.46
N ASP A 188 -11.42 0.90 -5.06
CA ASP A 188 -12.40 1.04 -6.16
C ASP A 188 -12.02 0.24 -7.41
N ASN A 189 -10.73 0.00 -7.66
CA ASN A 189 -10.25 -0.74 -8.82
C ASN A 189 -9.71 -2.13 -8.44
N ILE A 190 -8.49 -2.23 -7.93
CA ILE A 190 -7.81 -3.50 -7.62
C ILE A 190 -7.47 -3.53 -6.14
N GLY A 191 -7.74 -4.66 -5.48
CA GLY A 191 -7.42 -4.83 -4.06
C GLY A 191 -5.92 -4.80 -3.81
N VAL A 192 -5.20 -5.77 -4.39
CA VAL A 192 -3.72 -5.83 -4.35
C VAL A 192 -3.16 -6.07 -5.75
N GLN A 193 -2.16 -5.29 -6.15
CA GLN A 193 -1.45 -5.46 -7.41
C GLN A 193 0.02 -5.87 -7.17
N LEU A 194 0.41 -7.00 -7.72
CA LEU A 194 1.80 -7.40 -7.88
C LEU A 194 2.22 -7.03 -9.30
N PHE A 195 3.19 -6.14 -9.45
CA PHE A 195 3.62 -5.62 -10.74
C PHE A 195 5.13 -5.73 -10.92
N SER A 196 5.56 -6.74 -11.66
CA SER A 196 6.95 -6.98 -12.00
C SER A 196 7.47 -5.89 -12.95
N ARG A 197 8.18 -4.91 -12.38
CA ARG A 197 8.79 -3.79 -13.11
C ARG A 197 10.29 -3.96 -13.35
N VAL A 198 10.95 -4.67 -12.44
CA VAL A 198 12.36 -5.05 -12.48
C VAL A 198 12.45 -6.51 -12.07
N GLU A 199 13.46 -7.24 -12.56
CA GLU A 199 13.73 -8.60 -12.09
C GLU A 199 14.21 -8.52 -10.64
N ALA A 200 13.40 -9.00 -9.71
CA ALA A 200 13.73 -9.01 -8.29
C ALA A 200 14.59 -10.25 -7.98
N ALA A 201 15.52 -10.09 -7.03
CA ALA A 201 16.36 -11.21 -6.57
C ALA A 201 15.54 -12.27 -5.81
N ASP A 202 14.48 -11.83 -5.14
CA ASP A 202 13.56 -12.66 -4.36
C ASP A 202 12.13 -12.60 -4.94
N PRO A 203 11.31 -13.65 -4.73
CA PRO A 203 9.90 -13.62 -5.11
C PRO A 203 9.15 -12.45 -4.45
N LEU A 204 8.18 -11.88 -5.16
CA LEU A 204 7.21 -10.97 -4.53
C LEU A 204 6.33 -11.78 -3.57
N ARG A 205 6.19 -11.33 -2.31
CA ARG A 205 5.46 -12.10 -1.29
C ARG A 205 4.22 -11.36 -0.79
N LEU A 206 3.06 -11.98 -0.95
CA LEU A 206 1.80 -11.48 -0.41
C LEU A 206 1.20 -12.51 0.54
N ARG A 207 0.91 -12.10 1.78
CA ARG A 207 0.12 -12.90 2.71
C ARG A 207 -1.10 -12.12 3.17
N ILE A 208 -2.27 -12.75 3.10
CA ILE A 208 -3.54 -12.24 3.61
C ILE A 208 -4.05 -13.27 4.62
N ASP A 209 -4.12 -12.90 5.89
CA ASP A 209 -4.35 -13.83 7.00
C ASP A 209 -5.41 -13.27 7.96
N ASN A 210 -6.56 -13.93 8.06
CA ASN A 210 -7.69 -13.46 8.84
C ASN A 210 -8.05 -11.99 8.52
N ALA A 211 -8.04 -11.63 7.23
CA ALA A 211 -8.21 -10.26 6.75
C ALA A 211 -9.15 -10.22 5.54
N THR A 212 -9.63 -9.02 5.17
CA THR A 212 -10.49 -8.84 4.00
C THR A 212 -9.85 -7.93 2.96
N VAL A 213 -9.84 -8.38 1.70
CA VAL A 213 -9.49 -7.54 0.54
C VAL A 213 -10.67 -7.48 -0.40
N GLN A 214 -11.11 -6.26 -0.69
CA GLN A 214 -12.22 -5.98 -1.58
C GLN A 214 -11.79 -5.04 -2.70
N SER A 215 -12.11 -5.42 -3.93
CA SER A 215 -11.96 -4.61 -5.13
C SER A 215 -13.33 -4.21 -5.69
N GLY A 216 -13.41 -3.02 -6.30
CA GLY A 216 -14.67 -2.48 -6.86
C GLY A 216 -14.95 -2.94 -8.28
N ARG A 217 -14.08 -2.62 -9.25
CA ARG A 217 -14.26 -2.97 -10.67
C ARG A 217 -13.23 -3.93 -11.27
N GLY A 218 -12.16 -4.27 -10.53
CA GLY A 218 -11.11 -5.20 -10.96
C GLY A 218 -11.01 -6.42 -10.05
N ALA A 219 -9.93 -7.19 -10.24
CA ALA A 219 -9.64 -8.38 -9.45
C ALA A 219 -9.30 -8.04 -7.99
N ALA A 220 -9.55 -8.99 -7.08
CA ALA A 220 -9.08 -8.85 -5.70
C ALA A 220 -7.55 -8.83 -5.65
N ILE A 221 -6.91 -9.71 -6.44
CA ILE A 221 -5.47 -9.73 -6.66
C ILE A 221 -5.19 -9.69 -8.16
N ASN A 222 -4.41 -8.71 -8.60
CA ASN A 222 -3.90 -8.65 -9.95
C ASN A 222 -2.40 -8.91 -9.94
N VAL A 223 -1.95 -9.76 -10.86
CA VAL A 223 -0.54 -10.04 -11.08
C VAL A 223 -0.21 -9.66 -12.52
N ALA A 224 0.81 -8.83 -12.70
CA ALA A 224 1.21 -8.31 -14.00
C ALA A 224 2.73 -8.19 -14.07
N SER A 225 3.26 -8.22 -15.30
CA SER A 225 4.69 -8.00 -15.55
C SER A 225 4.91 -7.05 -16.72
N MET A 226 5.99 -6.29 -16.67
CA MET A 226 6.50 -5.53 -17.82
C MET A 226 7.18 -6.46 -18.82
N HIS A 227 7.18 -6.06 -20.08
CA HIS A 227 7.89 -6.79 -21.12
C HIS A 227 9.36 -7.02 -20.78
N GLY A 228 9.83 -8.24 -21.01
CA GLY A 228 11.22 -8.64 -20.79
C GLY A 228 11.62 -8.73 -19.31
N VAL A 229 10.67 -8.63 -18.38
CA VAL A 229 10.91 -8.83 -16.94
C VAL A 229 10.43 -10.21 -16.54
N GLU A 230 11.33 -10.99 -15.95
CA GLU A 230 11.04 -12.29 -15.34
C GLU A 230 11.05 -12.19 -13.81
N ASN A 231 10.06 -12.81 -13.16
CA ASN A 231 9.94 -12.83 -11.70
C ASN A 231 9.16 -14.07 -11.24
N SER A 232 9.08 -14.22 -9.92
CA SER A 232 8.12 -15.12 -9.28
C SER A 232 7.33 -14.41 -8.19
N ALA A 233 6.18 -14.97 -7.82
CA ALA A 233 5.37 -14.49 -6.72
C ALA A 233 4.83 -15.63 -5.86
N GLU A 234 4.86 -15.43 -4.55
CA GLU A 234 4.27 -16.31 -3.54
C GLU A 234 3.08 -15.58 -2.92
N ILE A 235 1.88 -16.16 -3.07
CA ILE A 235 0.63 -15.57 -2.57
C ILE A 235 -0.06 -16.57 -1.65
N VAL A 236 -0.31 -16.17 -0.40
CA VAL A 236 -0.95 -17.01 0.61
C VAL A 236 -2.20 -16.33 1.17
N ILE A 237 -3.34 -17.02 1.08
CA ILE A 237 -4.63 -16.61 1.65
C ILE A 237 -4.98 -17.58 2.77
N ALA A 238 -4.99 -17.10 4.02
CA ALA A 238 -4.98 -17.95 5.20
C ALA A 238 -6.09 -17.62 6.23
N ASN A 239 -6.44 -18.62 7.04
CA ASN A 239 -7.17 -18.50 8.31
C ASN A 239 -8.45 -17.66 8.20
N GLY A 240 -9.35 -18.04 7.30
CA GLY A 240 -10.64 -17.37 7.12
C GLY A 240 -10.57 -16.02 6.40
N ALA A 241 -9.43 -15.66 5.79
CA ALA A 241 -9.32 -14.49 4.93
C ALA A 241 -10.39 -14.47 3.82
N GLN A 242 -10.84 -13.26 3.47
CA GLN A 242 -11.89 -13.02 2.48
C GLN A 242 -11.35 -12.18 1.33
N LEU A 243 -11.63 -12.62 0.11
CA LEU A 243 -11.38 -11.87 -1.11
C LEU A 243 -12.73 -11.61 -1.81
N ILE A 244 -13.03 -10.34 -2.08
CA ILE A 244 -14.27 -9.92 -2.74
C ILE A 244 -13.87 -9.19 -4.01
N ALA A 245 -14.05 -9.86 -5.14
CA ALA A 245 -13.62 -9.36 -6.45
C ALA A 245 -14.77 -8.71 -7.23
N GLY A 246 -14.60 -7.44 -7.59
CA GLY A 246 -15.57 -6.68 -8.40
C GLY A 246 -15.81 -7.24 -9.81
N ASP A 247 -14.77 -7.76 -10.45
CA ASP A 247 -14.83 -8.38 -11.78
C ASP A 247 -15.04 -9.91 -11.73
N GLY A 248 -15.19 -10.47 -10.52
CA GLY A 248 -15.32 -11.91 -10.29
C GLY A 248 -14.01 -12.71 -10.34
N ASN A 249 -12.84 -12.09 -10.49
CA ASN A 249 -11.54 -12.77 -10.39
C ASN A 249 -10.91 -12.56 -9.00
N LEU A 250 -10.75 -13.65 -8.26
CA LEU A 250 -9.95 -13.67 -7.03
C LEU A 250 -8.50 -13.30 -7.34
N LEU A 251 -7.96 -13.92 -8.39
CA LEU A 251 -6.64 -13.67 -8.93
C LEU A 251 -6.72 -13.58 -10.45
N LEU A 252 -6.13 -12.52 -11.00
CA LEU A 252 -6.04 -12.31 -12.44
C LEU A 252 -4.59 -12.00 -12.83
N MET A 253 -3.98 -12.91 -13.59
CA MET A 253 -2.71 -12.73 -14.27
C MET A 253 -2.96 -12.18 -15.68
N GLN A 254 -2.55 -10.93 -15.93
CA GLN A 254 -2.58 -10.29 -17.25
C GLN A 254 -1.56 -9.15 -17.33
N THR A 255 -1.25 -8.66 -18.54
CA THR A 255 -0.50 -7.39 -18.68
C THR A 255 -1.28 -6.22 -18.12
N ARG A 256 -0.55 -5.22 -17.62
CA ARG A 256 -1.14 -4.07 -16.92
C ARG A 256 -2.02 -3.20 -17.82
N ASP A 257 -1.69 -3.10 -19.10
CA ASP A 257 -2.36 -2.26 -20.11
C ASP A 257 -3.12 -3.08 -21.16
N GLY A 258 -3.15 -4.41 -21.00
CA GLY A 258 -3.75 -5.32 -21.98
C GLY A 258 -2.95 -5.47 -23.27
N SER A 259 -1.70 -4.97 -23.31
CA SER A 259 -0.79 -5.23 -24.42
C SER A 259 -0.44 -6.72 -24.52
N VAL A 260 -0.14 -7.18 -25.73
CA VAL A 260 0.36 -8.54 -26.01
C VAL A 260 1.87 -8.65 -25.74
N ASP A 261 2.42 -7.74 -24.93
CA ASP A 261 3.85 -7.61 -24.69
C ASP A 261 4.27 -8.42 -23.46
N ALA A 262 4.76 -9.64 -23.71
CA ALA A 262 4.79 -10.69 -22.71
C ALA A 262 6.00 -10.57 -21.77
N GLY A 263 5.80 -9.95 -20.61
CA GLY A 263 6.60 -10.27 -19.42
C GLY A 263 6.34 -11.69 -18.92
N ARG A 264 7.18 -12.21 -18.02
CA ARG A 264 7.00 -13.52 -17.39
C ARG A 264 6.88 -13.39 -15.87
N ILE A 265 5.90 -14.06 -15.28
CA ILE A 265 5.87 -14.26 -13.83
C ILE A 265 5.32 -15.64 -13.46
N ASP A 266 6.07 -16.38 -12.66
CA ASP A 266 5.66 -17.69 -12.16
C ASP A 266 5.02 -17.52 -10.76
N VAL A 267 3.76 -17.94 -10.59
CA VAL A 267 2.96 -17.66 -9.39
C VAL A 267 2.58 -18.94 -8.66
N ASP A 268 2.92 -18.98 -7.37
CA ASP A 268 2.42 -19.97 -6.41
C ASP A 268 1.29 -19.36 -5.57
N PHE A 269 0.06 -19.78 -5.82
CA PHE A 269 -1.15 -19.31 -5.14
C PHE A 269 -1.69 -20.37 -4.17
N THR A 270 -1.52 -20.13 -2.87
CA THR A 270 -1.97 -21.04 -1.80
C THR A 270 -3.18 -20.48 -1.07
N VAL A 271 -4.21 -21.30 -0.92
CA VAL A 271 -5.34 -21.05 -0.03
C VAL A 271 -5.32 -22.06 1.11
N ASP A 272 -5.33 -21.56 2.34
CA ASP A 272 -5.09 -22.31 3.57
C ASP A 272 -6.18 -21.99 4.60
N ASP A 273 -7.08 -22.94 4.89
CA ASP A 273 -8.21 -22.72 5.81
C ASP A 273 -9.05 -21.46 5.50
N ALA A 274 -9.28 -21.19 4.21
CA ALA A 274 -10.10 -20.06 3.75
C ALA A 274 -11.13 -20.52 2.71
N ARG A 275 -12.25 -19.80 2.64
CA ARG A 275 -13.37 -20.09 1.72
C ARG A 275 -13.57 -18.88 0.81
N LEU A 276 -13.26 -19.04 -0.46
CA LEU A 276 -13.25 -17.96 -1.45
C LEU A 276 -14.26 -18.22 -2.56
N GLY A 277 -14.84 -17.15 -3.09
CA GLY A 277 -15.76 -17.19 -4.24
C GLY A 277 -15.27 -16.30 -5.38
N GLY A 278 -15.05 -16.89 -6.54
CA GLY A 278 -14.56 -16.21 -7.74
C GLY A 278 -13.54 -17.04 -8.53
N ASN A 279 -13.15 -16.52 -9.69
CA ASN A 279 -12.27 -17.22 -10.62
C ASN A 279 -10.79 -17.00 -10.30
N VAL A 280 -9.97 -17.97 -10.67
CA VAL A 280 -8.51 -17.84 -10.73
C VAL A 280 -8.12 -17.93 -12.21
N THR A 281 -7.61 -16.83 -12.76
CA THR A 281 -7.48 -16.64 -14.19
C THR A 281 -6.08 -16.26 -14.59
N PHE A 282 -5.52 -16.99 -15.56
CA PHE A 282 -4.30 -16.63 -16.26
C PHE A 282 -4.59 -16.32 -17.73
N ASP A 283 -4.45 -15.05 -18.12
CA ASP A 283 -4.55 -14.61 -19.52
C ASP A 283 -3.23 -14.82 -20.27
N THR A 284 -3.03 -16.07 -20.71
CA THR A 284 -1.87 -16.52 -21.49
C THR A 284 -1.71 -15.84 -22.84
N ARG A 285 -2.68 -15.02 -23.28
CA ARG A 285 -2.56 -14.24 -24.53
C ARG A 285 -1.73 -12.99 -24.34
N THR A 286 -1.65 -12.48 -23.11
CA THR A 286 -1.02 -11.18 -22.81
C THR A 286 0.32 -11.34 -22.12
N MET A 287 0.52 -12.41 -21.35
CA MET A 287 1.74 -12.62 -20.56
C MET A 287 2.16 -14.09 -20.49
N ASN A 288 3.42 -14.34 -20.13
CA ASN A 288 4.00 -15.67 -19.94
C ASN A 288 4.11 -16.02 -18.44
N GLY A 289 4.31 -17.31 -18.15
CA GLY A 289 4.61 -17.81 -16.81
C GLY A 289 3.83 -19.06 -16.44
N THR A 290 3.74 -19.34 -15.14
CA THR A 290 2.91 -20.41 -14.57
C THR A 290 1.98 -19.87 -13.49
N LEU A 291 0.83 -20.52 -13.33
CA LEU A 291 -0.07 -20.29 -12.20
C LEU A 291 -0.35 -21.62 -11.53
N ASP A 292 0.32 -21.89 -10.42
CA ASP A 292 0.16 -23.09 -9.62
C ASP A 292 -0.75 -22.76 -8.42
N VAL A 293 -1.83 -23.51 -8.27
CA VAL A 293 -2.84 -23.31 -7.22
C VAL A 293 -2.78 -24.46 -6.23
N THR A 294 -2.71 -24.16 -4.93
CA THR A 294 -2.76 -25.15 -3.86
C THR A 294 -3.89 -24.84 -2.88
N LEU A 295 -4.80 -25.78 -2.67
CA LEU A 295 -5.81 -25.70 -1.60
C LEU A 295 -5.46 -26.67 -0.48
N ARG A 296 -5.37 -26.20 0.77
CA ARG A 296 -5.06 -27.06 1.93
C ARG A 296 -5.83 -26.67 3.19
N ASN A 297 -5.83 -27.57 4.17
CA ASN A 297 -6.42 -27.37 5.50
C ASN A 297 -7.87 -26.89 5.46
N ASN A 298 -8.76 -27.63 4.77
CA ASN A 298 -10.19 -27.28 4.62
C ASN A 298 -10.46 -26.03 3.77
N ALA A 299 -9.50 -25.62 2.92
CA ALA A 299 -9.69 -24.54 1.98
C ALA A 299 -10.77 -24.86 0.94
N ARG A 300 -11.47 -23.83 0.47
CA ARG A 300 -12.44 -23.94 -0.62
C ARG A 300 -12.33 -22.78 -1.58
N ILE A 301 -12.40 -23.09 -2.87
CA ILE A 301 -12.71 -22.10 -3.91
C ILE A 301 -13.99 -22.52 -4.62
N ASP A 302 -14.92 -21.57 -4.75
CA ASP A 302 -16.12 -21.65 -5.55
C ASP A 302 -15.97 -20.74 -6.79
N GLY A 303 -15.67 -21.33 -7.94
CA GLY A 303 -15.37 -20.59 -9.17
C GLY A 303 -14.51 -21.40 -10.16
N ARG A 304 -14.05 -20.76 -11.24
CA ARG A 304 -13.33 -21.45 -12.32
C ARG A 304 -11.82 -21.27 -12.21
N PHE A 305 -11.07 -22.30 -12.57
CA PHE A 305 -9.64 -22.22 -12.86
C PHE A 305 -9.46 -22.12 -14.39
N ILE A 306 -8.86 -21.03 -14.85
CA ILE A 306 -8.70 -20.73 -16.28
C ILE A 306 -7.22 -20.62 -16.59
N ASN A 307 -6.71 -21.52 -17.43
CA ASN A 307 -5.30 -21.64 -17.78
C ASN A 307 -4.34 -21.78 -16.57
N VAL A 308 -4.85 -22.29 -15.45
CA VAL A 308 -4.04 -22.71 -14.30
C VAL A 308 -3.10 -23.84 -14.74
N SER A 309 -1.81 -23.69 -14.45
CA SER A 309 -0.76 -24.63 -14.85
C SER A 309 -0.80 -25.92 -14.05
N ARG A 310 -1.07 -25.81 -12.75
CA ARG A 310 -1.27 -26.94 -11.84
C ARG A 310 -2.28 -26.57 -10.77
N ALA A 311 -3.12 -27.51 -10.39
CA ALA A 311 -3.98 -27.39 -9.20
C ALA A 311 -3.75 -28.60 -8.29
N ASP A 312 -3.34 -28.36 -7.05
CA ASP A 312 -3.27 -29.37 -5.99
C ASP A 312 -4.39 -29.14 -4.98
N ILE A 313 -5.24 -30.16 -4.79
CA ILE A 313 -6.37 -30.11 -3.86
C ILE A 313 -6.04 -31.06 -2.70
N GLY A 314 -5.46 -30.48 -1.66
CA GLY A 314 -5.01 -31.19 -0.47
C GLY A 314 -6.12 -31.51 0.53
N THR A 315 -5.69 -31.86 1.74
CA THR A 315 -6.55 -32.45 2.79
C THR A 315 -7.82 -31.65 3.06
N ASN A 316 -8.97 -32.33 2.94
CA ASN A 316 -10.32 -31.82 3.18
C ASN A 316 -10.68 -30.53 2.41
N SER A 317 -9.90 -30.19 1.38
CA SER A 317 -10.12 -29.00 0.59
C SER A 317 -11.05 -29.31 -0.58
N THR A 318 -11.73 -28.30 -1.12
CA THR A 318 -12.70 -28.52 -2.18
C THR A 318 -12.65 -27.40 -3.20
N TRP A 319 -12.62 -27.78 -4.48
CA TRP A 319 -12.90 -26.89 -5.58
C TRP A 319 -14.31 -27.17 -6.10
N MET A 320 -15.13 -26.12 -6.19
CA MET A 320 -16.49 -26.17 -6.74
C MET A 320 -16.57 -25.28 -7.97
N LEU A 321 -17.16 -25.81 -9.04
CA LEU A 321 -17.35 -25.14 -10.33
C LEU A 321 -18.76 -24.54 -10.43
#